data_AF-A0A2V8UZ39-F1
#
_entry.id   AF-A0A2V8UZ39-F1
#
_cell.length_a   1.000
_cell.length_b   1.000
_cell.length_c   1.000
_cell.angle_alpha   90.00
_cell.angle_beta   90.00
_cell.angle_gamma   90.00
#
_symmetry.space_group_name_H-M   'P 1'
#
loop_
_entity.id
_entity.type
_entity.pdbx_description
1 polymer ?
#
loop_
_entity_poly.entity_id
_entity_poly.type
_entity_poly.pdbx_seq_one_letter_code
_entity_poly.pdbx_strand_id
1 'polypeptide(L)'
;MEGKRFADIRQFSLTQRTFTSRCGGLLLFVPDWVRLKLDAWVQAAHLPGSKKIPADDALRTCLALKLWSIERHSHVMALVADEGLALFAGLNAFPKKSDLSEYSSRIPHTKTGQLLAPGMTG
;
A
#
# COMPACT_ATOMS: atom_id res chain seq x y z
N MET A 1 20.57 11.06 14.16
CA MET A 1 20.19 11.69 12.88
C MET A 1 19.03 10.89 12.30
N GLU A 2 17.79 11.32 12.56
CA GLU A 2 16.57 10.62 12.14
C GLU A 2 16.39 10.78 10.62
N GLY A 3 16.91 9.81 9.85
CA GLY A 3 16.83 9.84 8.39
C GLY A 3 15.37 9.74 7.94
N LYS A 4 14.85 10.81 7.35
CA LYS A 4 13.52 10.88 6.73
C LYS A 4 13.44 9.84 5.60
N ARG A 5 12.98 8.61 5.89
CA ARG A 5 12.79 7.57 4.88
C ARG A 5 11.63 7.99 3.97
N PHE A 6 11.88 8.09 2.67
CA PHE A 6 10.87 8.36 1.66
C PHE A 6 10.43 7.04 1.05
N ALA A 7 9.13 6.89 0.80
CA ALA A 7 8.58 5.74 0.10
C ALA A 7 9.12 5.68 -1.34
N ASP A 8 9.93 4.66 -1.63
CA ASP A 8 10.52 4.40 -2.93
C ASP A 8 10.70 2.88 -3.12
N ILE A 9 10.00 2.32 -4.11
CA ILE A 9 10.14 0.91 -4.48
C ILE A 9 11.60 0.56 -4.84
N ARG A 10 12.38 1.50 -5.39
CA ARG A 10 13.77 1.21 -5.81
C ARG A 10 14.71 0.97 -4.63
N GLN A 11 14.29 1.38 -3.43
CA GLN A 11 15.00 1.13 -2.19
C GLN A 11 14.41 -0.05 -1.43
N PHE A 12 13.36 -0.67 -1.95
CA PHE A 12 12.76 -1.85 -1.35
C PHE A 12 13.73 -3.03 -1.43
N SER A 13 13.92 -3.71 -0.31
CA SER A 13 14.80 -4.87 -0.23
C SER A 13 14.12 -5.96 0.61
N LEU A 14 14.10 -7.17 0.05
CA LEU A 14 13.60 -8.38 0.71
C LEU A 14 14.71 -9.17 1.41
N THR A 15 15.85 -8.51 1.69
CA THR A 15 16.94 -9.13 2.46
C THR A 15 16.41 -9.62 3.81
N GLN A 16 16.87 -10.79 4.26
CA GLN A 16 16.47 -11.35 5.55
C GLN A 16 16.75 -10.34 6.66
N ARG A 17 15.71 -9.96 7.41
CA ARG A 17 15.77 -8.99 8.49
C ARG A 17 14.76 -9.31 9.57
N THR A 18 15.10 -8.99 10.81
CA THR A 18 14.19 -9.07 11.96
C THR A 18 13.83 -7.66 12.38
N PHE A 19 12.53 -7.39 12.50
CA PHE A 19 12.00 -6.11 12.93
C PHE A 19 10.77 -6.34 13.79
N THR A 20 10.50 -5.40 14.70
CA THR A 20 9.27 -5.39 15.48
C THR A 20 8.23 -4.56 14.74
N SER A 21 7.08 -5.13 14.47
CA SER A 21 5.95 -4.43 13.85
C SER A 21 4.71 -4.60 14.71
N ARG A 22 3.98 -3.50 14.91
CA ARG A 22 2.65 -3.52 15.53
C ARG A 22 1.60 -4.04 14.54
N CYS A 23 1.90 -3.96 13.25
CA CYS A 23 1.05 -4.37 12.15
C CYS A 23 1.40 -5.77 11.60
N GLY A 24 2.17 -6.59 12.32
CA GLY A 24 2.63 -7.90 11.84
C GLY A 24 1.50 -8.85 11.42
N GLY A 25 0.31 -8.73 12.01
CA GLY A 25 -0.86 -9.51 11.62
C GLY A 25 -1.35 -9.26 10.18
N LEU A 26 -1.05 -8.09 9.59
CA LEU A 26 -1.39 -7.81 8.20
C LEU A 26 -0.65 -8.74 7.23
N LEU A 27 0.59 -9.15 7.58
CA LEU A 27 1.40 -10.04 6.74
C LEU A 27 0.74 -11.42 6.55
N LEU A 28 -0.18 -11.82 7.44
CA LEU A 28 -0.96 -13.05 7.30
C LEU A 28 -1.96 -13.01 6.14
N PHE A 29 -2.31 -11.83 5.63
CA PHE A 29 -3.20 -11.64 4.49
C PHE A 29 -2.47 -11.62 3.14
N VAL A 30 -1.13 -11.61 3.14
CA VAL A 30 -0.32 -11.66 1.91
C VAL A 30 -0.64 -12.88 1.03
N PRO A 31 -0.85 -14.10 1.58
CA PRO A 31 -1.23 -15.26 0.77
C PRO A 31 -2.57 -15.05 0.03
N ASP A 32 -3.55 -14.43 0.69
CA ASP A 32 -4.86 -14.15 0.07
C ASP A 32 -4.72 -13.14 -1.08
N TRP A 33 -3.84 -12.16 -0.92
CA TRP A 33 -3.55 -11.19 -1.98
C TRP A 33 -2.97 -11.84 -3.24
N VAL A 34 -2.02 -12.76 -3.05
CA VAL A 34 -1.43 -13.53 -4.16
C VAL A 34 -2.51 -14.37 -4.86
N ARG A 35 -3.44 -14.96 -4.10
CA ARG A 35 -4.58 -15.70 -4.64
C ARG A 35 -5.54 -14.81 -5.43
N LEU A 36 -5.77 -13.58 -4.97
CA LEU A 36 -6.64 -12.59 -5.60
C LEU A 36 -6.05 -11.99 -6.89
N LYS A 37 -4.75 -12.19 -7.17
CA LYS A 37 -4.03 -11.63 -8.32
C LYS A 37 -4.23 -10.11 -8.44
N LEU A 38 -3.99 -9.38 -7.35
CA LEU A 38 -4.17 -7.92 -7.29
C LEU A 38 -3.51 -7.17 -8.46
N ASP A 39 -2.39 -7.65 -8.99
CA ASP A 39 -1.75 -7.08 -10.17
C ASP A 39 -2.67 -7.03 -11.40
N ALA A 40 -3.48 -8.07 -11.63
CA ALA A 40 -4.46 -8.09 -12.71
C ALA A 40 -5.54 -7.02 -12.51
N TRP A 41 -5.94 -6.78 -11.26
CA TRP A 41 -6.92 -5.77 -10.91
C TRP A 41 -6.38 -4.35 -11.09
N VAL A 42 -5.11 -4.13 -10.75
CA VAL A 42 -4.41 -2.84 -10.95
C VAL A 42 -4.33 -2.50 -12.44
N GLN A 43 -3.95 -3.47 -13.27
CA GLN A 43 -3.88 -3.31 -14.72
C GLN A 43 -5.26 -3.00 -15.30
N ALA A 44 -6.27 -3.78 -14.90
CA ALA A 44 -7.61 -3.64 -15.44
C ALA A 44 -8.31 -2.34 -14.95
N ALA A 45 -7.96 -1.82 -13.77
CA ALA A 45 -8.49 -0.55 -13.26
C ALA A 45 -7.72 0.70 -13.76
N HIS A 46 -6.65 0.52 -14.55
CA HIS A 46 -5.76 1.59 -15.02
C HIS A 46 -5.42 2.59 -13.91
N LEU A 47 -5.03 2.07 -12.74
CA LEU A 47 -4.72 2.90 -11.59
C LEU A 47 -3.49 3.77 -11.89
N PRO A 48 -3.50 5.06 -11.50
CA PRO A 48 -2.33 5.91 -11.69
C PRO A 48 -1.18 5.34 -10.85
N GLY A 49 0.00 5.23 -11.44
CA GLY A 49 1.24 4.85 -10.77
C GLY A 49 2.30 5.92 -10.96
N SER A 50 3.23 6.04 -10.02
CA SER A 50 4.40 6.91 -10.14
C SER A 50 5.68 6.09 -10.21
N LYS A 51 6.74 6.66 -10.79
CA LYS A 51 8.07 5.99 -10.85
C LYS A 51 8.67 5.64 -9.48
N LYS A 52 8.15 6.19 -8.39
CA LYS A 52 8.59 5.92 -7.01
C LYS A 52 7.66 4.97 -6.26
N ILE A 53 6.36 5.03 -6.59
CA ILE A 53 5.32 4.22 -5.99
C ILE A 53 4.44 3.75 -7.16
N PRO A 54 4.71 2.56 -7.70
CA PRO A 54 3.88 1.90 -8.68
C PRO A 54 2.42 1.77 -8.23
N ALA A 55 1.52 1.54 -9.18
CA ALA A 55 0.09 1.49 -8.90
C ALA A 55 -0.28 0.30 -8.00
N ASP A 56 0.45 -0.80 -8.11
CA ASP A 56 0.35 -2.00 -7.28
C ASP A 56 0.76 -1.74 -5.83
N ASP A 57 1.94 -1.16 -5.57
CA ASP A 57 2.36 -0.76 -4.22
C ASP A 57 1.44 0.28 -3.61
N ALA A 58 0.94 1.23 -4.40
CA ALA A 58 0.00 2.22 -3.92
C ALA A 58 -1.34 1.59 -3.53
N LEU A 59 -1.83 0.62 -4.31
CA LEU A 59 -3.03 -0.14 -3.96
C LEU A 59 -2.81 -0.97 -2.68
N ARG A 60 -1.67 -1.66 -2.55
CA ARG A 60 -1.30 -2.39 -1.33
C ARG A 60 -1.24 -1.47 -0.13
N THR A 61 -0.68 -0.27 -0.29
CA THR A 61 -0.66 0.77 0.74
C THR A 61 -2.08 1.17 1.17
N CYS A 62 -2.97 1.44 0.22
CA CYS A 62 -4.37 1.76 0.52
C CYS A 62 -5.11 0.59 1.19
N LEU A 63 -4.87 -0.64 0.74
CA LEU A 63 -5.46 -1.85 1.33
C LEU A 63 -4.95 -2.07 2.75
N ALA A 64 -3.66 -1.80 3.00
CA ALA A 64 -3.08 -1.82 4.35
C ALA A 64 -3.79 -0.85 5.30
N LEU A 65 -4.08 0.37 4.85
CA LEU A 65 -4.82 1.36 5.64
C LEU A 65 -6.25 0.89 5.95
N LYS A 66 -6.91 0.26 4.97
CA LYS A 66 -8.28 -0.25 5.10
C LYS A 66 -8.33 -1.46 6.04
N LEU A 67 -7.43 -2.43 5.88
CA LEU A 67 -7.34 -3.62 6.72
C LEU A 67 -6.94 -3.27 8.16
N TRP A 68 -6.07 -2.26 8.33
CA TRP A 68 -5.71 -1.75 9.64
C TRP A 68 -6.80 -0.88 10.29
N SER A 69 -7.92 -0.62 9.59
CA SER A 69 -9.10 0.10 10.10
C SER A 69 -8.78 1.49 10.68
N ILE A 70 -8.05 2.32 9.93
CA ILE A 70 -7.66 3.67 10.37
C ILE A 70 -8.80 4.67 10.08
N GLU A 71 -9.81 4.70 10.95
CA GLU A 71 -10.83 5.77 10.92
C GLU A 71 -10.27 7.13 11.40
N ARG A 72 -9.13 7.11 12.11
CA ARG A 72 -8.49 8.32 12.64
C ARG A 72 -7.16 8.62 11.94
N HIS A 73 -7.23 9.61 11.05
CA HIS A 73 -6.15 10.27 10.28
C HIS A 73 -4.90 10.69 11.11
N SER A 74 -4.97 10.62 12.45
CA SER A 74 -3.91 10.95 13.42
C SER A 74 -2.90 9.82 13.64
N HIS A 75 -3.28 8.55 13.44
CA HIS A 75 -2.37 7.41 13.69
C HIS A 75 -1.45 7.08 12.50
N VAL A 76 -1.69 7.68 11.32
CA VAL A 76 -0.85 7.48 10.13
C VAL A 76 0.62 7.80 10.41
N MET A 77 0.93 8.78 11.27
CA MET A 77 2.32 9.11 11.62
C MET A 77 3.01 8.05 12.47
N ALA A 78 2.28 7.34 13.33
CA ALA A 78 2.83 6.21 14.08
C ALA A 78 3.13 5.01 13.16
N LEU A 79 2.37 4.90 12.06
CA LEU A 79 2.47 3.84 11.07
C LEU A 79 3.57 4.09 10.02
N VAL A 80 3.94 5.35 9.78
CA VAL A 80 5.09 5.70 8.92
C VAL A 80 6.41 5.09 9.43
N ALA A 81 6.51 4.88 10.75
CA ALA A 81 7.66 4.25 11.37
C ALA A 81 7.59 2.71 11.42
N ASP A 82 6.45 2.09 11.06
CA ASP A 82 6.28 0.64 11.14
C ASP A 82 6.84 -0.04 9.88
N GLU A 83 7.90 -0.83 10.07
CA GLU A 83 8.56 -1.54 8.98
C GLU A 83 7.73 -2.68 8.39
N GLY A 84 6.84 -3.29 9.19
CA GLY A 84 5.96 -4.35 8.73
C GLY A 84 4.89 -3.83 7.79
N LEU A 85 4.35 -2.65 8.08
CA LEU A 85 3.40 -1.98 7.20
C LEU A 85 4.06 -1.54 5.88
N ALA A 86 5.28 -1.03 5.93
CA ALA A 86 6.06 -0.69 4.73
C ALA A 86 6.35 -1.94 3.88
N LEU A 87 6.75 -3.05 4.52
CA LEU A 87 7.00 -4.33 3.86
C LEU A 87 5.73 -4.86 3.17
N PHE A 88 4.60 -4.78 3.84
CA PHE A 88 3.30 -5.17 3.30
C PHE A 88 2.90 -4.32 2.09
N ALA A 89 3.22 -3.03 2.12
CA ALA A 89 3.03 -2.13 0.99
C ALA A 89 4.00 -2.36 -0.19
N GLY A 90 5.05 -3.20 -0.03
CA GLY A 90 6.09 -3.40 -1.04
C GLY A 90 7.11 -2.26 -1.12
N LEU A 91 7.19 -1.42 -0.07
CA LEU A 91 8.00 -0.21 -0.06
C LEU A 91 9.05 -0.25 1.06
N ASN A 92 10.15 0.48 0.88
CA ASN A 92 11.18 0.66 1.90
C ASN A 92 10.67 1.40 3.14
N ALA A 93 9.66 2.24 2.98
CA ALA A 93 9.01 3.04 4.00
C ALA A 93 7.56 3.31 3.62
N PHE A 94 6.70 3.47 4.62
CA PHE A 94 5.30 3.73 4.37
C PHE A 94 5.09 5.18 3.90
N PRO A 95 4.31 5.44 2.84
CA PRO A 95 4.10 6.78 2.30
C PRO A 95 3.50 7.72 3.33
N LYS A 96 3.87 9.00 3.25
CA LYS A 96 3.32 9.99 4.18
C LYS A 96 1.88 10.28 3.83
N LYS A 97 1.16 10.76 4.84
CA LYS A 97 -0.21 11.24 4.72
C LYS A 97 -0.43 12.21 3.54
N SER A 98 0.51 13.11 3.28
CA SER A 98 0.46 14.01 2.11
C SER A 98 0.47 13.24 0.80
N ASP A 99 1.40 12.29 0.67
CA ASP A 99 1.59 11.47 -0.54
C ASP A 99 0.36 10.58 -0.77
N LEU A 100 -0.21 10.03 0.31
CA LEU A 100 -1.44 9.24 0.29
C LEU A 100 -2.67 10.09 -0.07
N SER A 101 -2.78 11.29 0.48
CA SER A 101 -3.89 12.19 0.18
C SER A 101 -3.85 12.67 -1.27
N GLU A 102 -2.66 12.95 -1.80
CA GLU A 102 -2.45 13.30 -3.20
C GLU A 102 -2.73 12.10 -4.11
N TYR A 103 -2.34 10.90 -3.70
CA TYR A 103 -2.66 9.68 -4.44
C TYR A 103 -4.17 9.39 -4.45
N SER A 104 -4.83 9.49 -3.29
CA SER A 104 -6.26 9.25 -3.14
C SER A 104 -7.09 10.28 -3.89
N SER A 105 -6.67 11.55 -3.96
CA SER A 105 -7.37 12.56 -4.76
C SER A 105 -7.23 12.32 -6.26
N ARG A 106 -6.14 11.67 -6.69
CA ARG A 106 -5.91 11.24 -8.08
C ARG A 106 -6.63 9.95 -8.46
N ILE A 107 -7.18 9.20 -7.50
CA ILE A 107 -8.05 8.05 -7.76
C ILE A 107 -9.51 8.52 -7.73
N PRO A 108 -10.14 8.79 -8.89
CA PRO A 108 -11.56 9.11 -8.92
C PRO A 108 -12.39 7.92 -8.43
N HIS A 109 -13.47 8.19 -7.68
CA HIS A 109 -14.32 7.15 -7.07
C HIS A 109 -14.84 6.13 -8.09
N THR A 110 -15.01 6.56 -9.34
CA THR A 110 -15.47 5.74 -10.47
C THR A 110 -14.53 4.58 -10.77
N LYS A 111 -13.21 4.73 -10.56
CA LYS A 111 -12.23 3.64 -10.73
C LYS A 111 -12.30 2.61 -9.61
N THR A 112 -12.54 3.04 -8.38
CA THR A 112 -12.79 2.12 -7.24
C THR A 112 -14.08 1.33 -7.45
N GLY A 113 -15.11 1.95 -8.04
CA GLY A 113 -16.35 1.28 -8.40
C GLY A 113 -16.16 0.22 -9.49
N GLN A 114 -15.33 0.49 -10.51
CA GLN A 114 -14.97 -0.52 -11.51
C GLN A 114 -14.19 -1.69 -10.88
N LEU A 115 -13.22 -1.40 -10.01
CA LEU A 115 -12.46 -2.42 -9.30
C LEU A 115 -13.36 -3.40 -8.51
N LEU A 116 -14.44 -2.90 -7.91
CA LEU A 116 -15.38 -3.69 -7.13
C LEU A 116 -16.59 -4.19 -7.94
N ALA A 117 -16.66 -3.86 -9.24
CA ALA A 117 -17.74 -4.29 -10.10
C ALA A 117 -17.57 -5.77 -10.46
N PRO A 118 -18.65 -6.58 -10.40
CA PRO A 118 -18.62 -8.00 -10.73
C PRO A 118 -18.54 -8.20 -12.25
N GLY A 119 -17.36 -7.97 -12.84
CA GLY A 119 -17.15 -8.12 -14.28
C GLY A 119 -15.71 -8.10 -14.79
N MET A 120 -14.70 -7.95 -13.92
CA MET A 120 -13.28 -7.84 -14.34
C MET A 120 -12.51 -9.17 -14.20
N THR A 121 -13.19 -10.30 -14.40
CA THR A 121 -12.56 -11.63 -14.50
C THR A 121 -12.64 -12.08 -15.95
N GLY A 122 -11.66 -11.67 -16.76
CA GLY A 122 -11.46 -12.13 -18.13
C GLY A 122 -10.00 -12.48 -18.33
#